data_AF-A0A7W0V0E9-F1
#
_entry.id   AF-A0A7W0V0E9-F1
#
_cell.length_a   1.000
_cell.length_b   1.000
_cell.length_c   1.000
_cell.angle_alpha   90.00
_cell.angle_beta   90.00
_cell.angle_gamma   90.00
#
_symmetry.space_group_name_H-M   'P 1'
#
loop_
_entity.id
_entity.type
_entity.pdbx_description
1 polymer ?
#
loop_
_entity_poly.entity_id
_entity_poly.type
_entity_poly.pdbx_seq_one_letter_code
_entity_poly.pdbx_strand_id
1 'polypeptide(L)'
;MLKATHVEPLHYAVAVVSVAVALVVELLLDPLVDGESSFLIFFAAVMVSAWHGGLGPGLLATLLAAAVSNYLFLSPIYSFFGHTLSQNLRLGICVIEGVLISSLGAALKAARQRAEANRRATLIYQEALRQSEERCRLLNAGFEQRVIERTVQLEEDNKELEAFNYSVSHDLRAPLRSIDGFSKALLEDYTNRLDQPGRDYLQRVRGAVKRMGNLIDDL
;
A
#
# COMPACT_ATOMS: atom_id res chain seq x y z
N MET A 1 -3.41 12.27 23.80
CA MET A 1 -2.70 11.76 24.99
C MET A 1 -1.23 12.07 24.85
N LEU A 2 -0.72 12.98 25.69
CA LEU A 2 0.68 13.43 25.67
C LEU A 2 1.61 12.28 26.06
N LYS A 3 2.48 11.88 25.13
CA LYS A 3 3.55 10.92 25.40
C LYS A 3 4.59 11.65 26.23
N ALA A 4 4.52 11.49 27.55
CA ALA A 4 5.55 11.95 28.46
C ALA A 4 6.89 11.42 27.95
N THR A 5 7.78 12.33 27.57
CA THR A 5 9.19 12.07 27.31
C THR A 5 9.81 11.63 28.63
N HIS A 6 9.68 10.35 28.98
CA HIS A 6 10.58 9.71 29.94
C HIS A 6 11.96 9.70 29.28
N VAL A 7 12.69 10.80 29.43
CA VAL A 7 14.12 10.81 29.14
C VAL A 7 14.73 9.88 30.17
N GLU A 8 15.05 8.65 29.77
CA GLU A 8 15.52 7.63 30.71
C GLU A 8 16.75 8.16 31.48
N PRO A 9 16.83 7.93 32.80
CA PRO A 9 17.94 8.41 33.64
C PRO A 9 19.30 7.92 33.14
N LEU A 10 19.30 6.82 32.36
CA LEU A 10 20.49 6.26 31.71
C LEU A 10 21.19 7.25 30.77
N HIS A 11 20.46 8.08 30.03
CA HIS A 11 21.07 9.02 29.09
C HIS A 11 21.81 10.16 29.80
N TYR A 12 21.31 10.59 30.97
CA TYR A 12 21.98 11.57 31.82
C TYR A 12 23.17 10.95 32.56
N ALA A 13 23.10 9.67 32.92
CA ALA A 13 24.24 8.95 33.48
C ALA A 13 25.41 8.90 32.47
N VAL A 14 25.13 8.66 31.18
CA VAL A 14 26.15 8.72 30.12
C VAL A 14 26.79 10.11 30.03
N ALA A 15 26.01 11.19 30.21
CA ALA A 15 26.54 12.55 30.22
C ALA A 15 27.56 12.76 31.35
N VAL A 16 27.18 12.41 32.57
CA VAL A 16 28.02 12.57 33.76
C VAL A 16 29.28 11.69 33.67
N VAL A 17 29.13 10.44 33.23
CA VAL A 17 30.27 9.51 33.06
C VAL A 17 31.22 10.00 31.98
N SER A 18 30.71 10.49 30.85
CA SER A 18 31.54 11.00 29.75
C SER A 18 32.37 12.20 30.20
N VAL A 19 31.77 13.13 30.95
CA VAL A 19 32.48 14.30 31.48
C VAL A 19 33.48 13.90 32.58
N ALA A 20 33.14 12.95 33.44
CA ALA A 20 34.07 12.43 34.45
C ALA A 20 35.28 11.73 33.82
N VAL A 21 35.06 10.95 32.76
CA VAL A 21 36.14 10.32 32.00
C VAL A 21 37.01 11.38 31.33
N ALA A 22 36.41 12.39 30.68
CA ALA A 22 37.16 13.51 30.10
C ALA A 22 38.04 14.19 31.14
N LEU A 23 37.49 14.48 32.33
CA LEU A 23 38.23 15.08 33.43
C LEU A 23 39.42 14.21 33.90
N VAL A 24 39.23 12.90 34.06
CA VAL A 24 40.31 11.99 34.47
C VAL A 24 41.42 11.94 33.42
N VAL A 25 41.06 11.89 32.14
CA VAL A 25 42.03 11.91 31.04
C VAL A 25 42.81 13.22 31.06
N GLU A 26 42.13 14.33 31.35
CA GLU A 26 42.78 15.64 31.40
C GLU A 26 43.75 15.78 32.58
N LEU A 27 43.38 15.32 33.77
CA LEU A 27 44.25 15.28 34.95
C LEU A 27 45.52 14.45 34.73
N LEU A 28 45.45 13.41 33.89
CA LEU A 28 46.59 12.56 33.52
C LEU A 28 47.48 13.21 32.44
N LEU A 29 46.91 14.08 31.60
CA LEU A 29 47.61 14.76 30.50
C LEU A 29 48.17 16.13 30.90
N ASP A 30 47.62 16.78 31.92
CA ASP A 30 48.08 18.05 32.49
C ASP A 30 49.60 18.10 32.78
N PRO A 31 50.24 17.05 33.36
CA PRO A 31 51.69 17.07 33.56
C PRO A 31 52.52 16.91 32.26
N LEU A 32 51.90 16.57 31.13
CA LEU A 32 52.57 16.31 29.86
C LEU A 32 52.30 17.38 28.78
N VAL A 33 51.20 18.12 28.87
CA VAL A 33 50.74 19.05 27.84
C VAL A 33 50.44 20.39 28.51
N ASP A 34 51.20 21.43 28.18
CA ASP A 34 51.03 22.79 28.70
C ASP A 34 49.63 23.35 28.36
N GLY A 35 48.61 23.06 29.19
CA GLY A 35 47.34 23.76 29.44
C GLY A 35 46.41 24.20 28.30
N GLU A 36 46.85 24.18 27.03
CA GLU A 36 46.11 24.76 25.90
C GLU A 36 45.17 23.74 25.23
N SER A 37 45.38 22.43 25.45
CA SER A 37 44.64 21.35 24.78
C SER A 37 43.43 20.82 25.57
N SER A 38 43.23 21.29 26.79
CA SER A 38 42.19 20.87 27.75
C SER A 38 40.77 20.82 27.16
N PHE A 39 40.36 21.82 26.39
CA PHE A 39 38.96 21.93 25.94
C PHE A 39 38.53 20.84 24.93
N LEU A 40 39.45 20.28 24.15
CA LEU A 40 39.12 19.31 23.09
C LEU A 40 38.55 17.99 23.63
N ILE A 41 39.01 17.58 24.81
CA ILE A 41 38.61 16.31 25.43
C ILE A 41 37.19 16.44 25.99
N PHE A 42 36.85 17.59 26.58
CA PHE A 42 35.50 17.90 27.01
C PHE A 42 34.50 18.01 25.85
N PHE A 43 34.91 18.52 24.67
CA PHE A 43 34.04 18.54 23.49
C PHE A 43 33.69 17.13 23.01
N ALA A 44 34.64 16.19 23.03
CA ALA A 44 34.37 14.80 22.69
C ALA A 44 33.32 14.18 23.64
N ALA A 45 33.41 14.47 24.95
CA ALA A 45 32.41 14.02 25.93
C ALA A 45 31.01 14.61 25.67
N VAL A 46 30.93 15.90 25.34
CA VAL A 46 29.67 16.56 24.97
C VAL A 46 29.06 15.94 23.72
N MET A 47 29.89 15.64 22.70
CA MET A 47 29.44 14.96 21.48
C MET A 47 28.86 13.58 21.75
N VAL A 48 29.54 12.76 22.57
CA VAL A 48 29.09 11.40 22.91
C VAL A 48 27.78 11.45 23.70
N SER A 49 27.66 12.39 24.65
CA SER A 49 26.45 12.60 25.44
C SER A 49 25.27 13.07 24.56
N ALA A 50 25.51 14.05 23.70
CA ALA A 50 24.51 14.55 22.74
C ALA A 50 24.05 13.46 21.76
N TRP A 51 24.95 12.59 21.31
CA TRP A 51 24.63 11.48 20.42
C TRP A 51 23.68 10.48 21.08
N HIS A 52 23.98 10.06 22.30
CA HIS A 52 23.17 9.05 22.99
C HIS A 52 21.88 9.64 23.54
N GLY A 53 21.96 10.80 24.19
CA GLY A 53 20.87 11.38 24.98
C GLY A 53 20.07 12.50 24.31
N GLY A 54 20.54 13.04 23.18
CA GLY A 54 19.92 14.20 22.54
C GLY A 54 20.22 15.52 23.27
N LEU A 55 19.33 16.49 23.12
CA LEU A 55 19.59 17.88 23.53
C LEU A 55 19.83 18.04 25.05
N GLY A 56 19.02 17.39 25.90
CA GLY A 56 19.09 17.55 27.36
C GLY A 56 20.41 17.07 27.97
N PRO A 57 20.79 15.79 27.78
CA PRO A 57 22.08 15.26 28.26
C PRO A 57 23.31 15.95 27.65
N GLY A 58 23.24 16.40 26.39
CA GLY A 58 24.30 17.19 25.76
C GLY A 58 24.50 18.57 26.40
N LEU A 59 23.40 19.28 26.70
CA LEU A 59 23.45 20.55 27.45
C LEU A 59 23.97 20.35 28.87
N LEU A 60 23.53 19.28 29.55
CA LEU A 60 24.03 18.94 30.89
C LEU A 60 25.52 18.63 30.87
N ALA A 61 26.01 17.87 29.89
CA ALA A 61 27.44 17.62 29.71
C ALA A 61 28.21 18.93 29.44
N THR A 62 27.64 19.84 28.66
CA THR A 62 28.26 21.15 28.37
C THR A 62 28.36 22.00 29.63
N LEU A 63 27.30 22.06 30.44
CA LEU A 63 27.28 22.79 31.71
C LEU A 63 28.27 22.19 32.72
N LEU A 64 28.34 20.87 32.81
CA LEU A 64 29.29 20.18 33.69
C LEU A 64 30.73 20.41 33.23
N ALA A 65 31.02 20.29 31.93
CA ALA A 65 32.33 20.57 31.38
C ALA A 65 32.76 22.02 31.63
N ALA A 66 31.85 22.98 31.44
CA ALA A 66 32.11 24.39 31.72
C ALA A 66 32.38 24.64 33.21
N ALA A 67 31.59 24.04 34.11
CA ALA A 67 31.78 24.18 35.55
C ALA A 67 33.10 23.55 36.04
N VAL A 68 33.41 22.35 35.55
CA VAL A 68 34.63 21.61 35.88
C VAL A 68 35.87 22.35 35.37
N SER A 69 35.86 22.81 34.11
CA SER A 69 36.93 23.60 33.53
C SER A 69 37.15 24.92 34.29
N ASN A 70 36.06 25.59 34.68
CA ASN A 70 36.14 26.83 35.46
C ASN A 70 36.64 26.62 36.90
N TYR A 71 36.38 25.46 37.51
CA TYR A 71 36.70 25.20 38.92
C TYR A 71 38.08 24.57 39.14
N LEU A 72 38.52 23.67 38.26
CA LEU A 72 39.75 22.90 38.45
C LEU A 72 41.00 23.50 37.78
N PHE A 73 40.85 24.18 36.64
CA PHE A 73 41.99 24.73 35.88
C PHE A 73 42.25 26.21 36.13
N LEU A 74 41.33 26.91 36.81
CA LEU A 74 41.48 28.31 37.22
C LEU A 74 41.53 28.34 38.76
N SER A 75 42.74 28.41 39.34
CA SER A 75 42.96 28.50 40.78
C SER A 75 42.04 29.54 41.47
N PRO A 76 41.48 29.26 42.67
CA PRO A 76 40.65 30.22 43.39
C PRO A 76 41.60 31.28 44.03
N ILE A 77 41.16 32.47 44.42
CA ILE A 77 40.18 32.72 45.47
C ILE A 77 39.75 34.21 45.40
N TYR A 78 38.44 34.49 45.48
CA TYR A 78 37.80 35.82 45.65
C TYR A 78 38.11 36.94 44.63
N SER A 79 37.84 36.71 43.35
CA SER A 79 37.50 37.84 42.48
C SER A 79 36.36 37.49 41.54
N PHE A 80 35.14 37.67 42.03
CA PHE A 80 33.93 37.71 41.20
C PHE A 80 33.94 38.90 40.21
N PHE A 81 34.99 39.74 40.22
CA PHE A 81 35.08 41.03 39.55
C PHE A 81 36.42 41.24 38.80
N GLY A 82 37.09 40.16 38.35
CA GLY A 82 38.41 40.23 37.72
C GLY A 82 38.68 39.23 36.60
N HIS A 83 37.64 38.69 35.97
CA HIS A 83 37.82 37.77 34.83
C HIS A 83 38.44 38.51 33.63
N THR A 84 39.54 37.98 33.10
CA THR A 84 40.13 38.48 31.84
C THR A 84 39.15 38.21 30.69
N LEU A 85 39.02 39.14 29.74
CA LEU A 85 38.14 39.01 28.57
C LEU A 85 38.30 37.66 27.84
N SER A 86 39.52 37.12 27.81
CA SER A 86 39.83 35.81 27.23
C SER A 86 39.13 34.63 27.90
N GLN A 87 38.91 34.66 29.23
CA GLN A 87 38.26 33.57 29.97
C GLN A 87 36.75 33.55 29.72
N ASN A 88 36.11 34.72 29.74
CA ASN A 88 34.68 34.86 29.44
C ASN A 88 34.36 34.46 27.99
N LEU A 89 35.24 34.82 27.04
CA LEU A 89 35.10 34.42 25.64
C LEU A 89 35.21 32.89 25.46
N ARG A 90 36.14 32.23 26.16
CA ARG A 90 36.29 30.75 26.10
C ARG A 90 35.04 30.02 26.61
N LEU A 91 34.47 30.44 27.73
CA LEU A 91 33.22 29.85 28.25
C LEU A 91 32.03 30.07 27.30
N GLY A 92 31.92 31.27 26.74
CA GLY A 92 30.87 31.58 25.76
C GLY A 92 30.96 30.70 24.52
N ILE A 93 32.17 30.51 23.98
CA ILE A 93 32.42 29.62 22.83
C ILE A 93 32.06 28.17 23.18
N CYS A 94 32.48 27.66 24.33
CA CYS A 94 32.17 26.29 24.76
C CYS A 94 30.66 26.02 24.86
N VAL A 95 29.89 26.94 25.43
CA VAL A 95 28.42 26.81 25.51
C VAL A 95 27.80 26.83 24.11
N ILE A 96 28.24 27.73 23.23
CA ILE A 96 27.74 27.81 21.86
C ILE A 96 28.06 26.52 21.09
N GLU A 97 29.29 26.01 21.18
CA GLU A 97 29.70 24.77 20.53
C GLU A 97 28.89 23.57 21.04
N GLY A 98 28.69 23.44 22.36
CA GLY A 98 27.89 22.37 22.95
C GLY A 98 26.42 22.43 22.53
N VAL A 99 25.83 23.63 22.44
CA VAL A 99 24.47 23.85 21.92
C VAL A 99 24.38 23.48 20.44
N LEU A 100 25.35 23.90 19.62
CA LEU A 100 25.39 23.59 18.20
C LEU A 100 25.52 22.08 17.95
N ILE A 101 26.44 21.41 18.65
CA ILE A 101 26.64 19.95 18.57
C ILE A 101 25.35 19.21 19.00
N SER A 102 24.75 19.63 20.11
CA SER A 102 23.55 18.98 20.65
C SER A 102 22.33 19.19 19.75
N SER A 103 22.17 20.38 19.18
CA SER A 103 21.08 20.68 18.24
C SER A 103 21.25 19.95 16.91
N LEU A 104 22.48 19.86 16.38
CA LEU A 104 22.80 19.12 15.16
C LEU A 104 22.55 17.62 15.34
N GLY A 105 22.98 17.04 16.46
CA GLY A 105 22.72 15.63 16.81
C GLY A 105 21.23 15.32 16.89
N ALA A 106 20.45 16.20 17.54
CA ALA A 106 19.00 16.08 17.61
C ALA A 106 18.33 16.19 16.22
N ALA A 107 18.76 17.15 15.40
CA ALA A 107 18.25 17.35 14.05
C ALA A 107 18.53 16.13 13.15
N LEU A 108 19.73 15.58 13.20
CA LEU A 108 20.10 14.39 12.43
C LEU A 108 19.31 13.15 12.85
N LYS A 109 19.13 12.93 14.16
CA LYS A 109 18.34 11.81 14.69
C LYS A 109 16.87 11.93 14.29
N ALA A 110 16.30 13.13 14.36
CA ALA A 110 14.93 13.39 13.91
C ALA A 110 14.77 13.19 12.39
N ALA A 111 15.75 13.63 11.59
CA ALA A 111 15.73 13.43 10.14
C ALA A 111 15.79 11.94 9.76
N ARG A 112 16.65 11.16 10.41
CA ARG A 112 16.75 9.71 10.19
C ARG A 112 15.44 8.99 10.54
N GLN A 113 14.84 9.29 11.68
CA GLN A 113 13.56 8.68 12.08
C GLN A 113 12.43 9.01 11.09
N ARG A 114 12.38 10.25 10.57
CA ARG A 114 11.40 10.64 9.53
C ARG A 114 11.64 9.88 8.23
N ALA A 115 12.90 9.72 7.81
CA ALA A 115 13.26 8.99 6.61
C ALA A 115 12.89 7.49 6.71
N GLU A 116 13.14 6.86 7.86
CA GLU A 116 12.75 5.47 8.10
C GLU A 116 11.23 5.28 8.14
N ALA A 117 10.50 6.20 8.79
CA ALA A 117 9.04 6.15 8.83
C ALA A 117 8.44 6.25 7.42
N ASN A 118 8.93 7.18 6.61
CA ASN A 118 8.52 7.30 5.21
C ASN A 118 8.84 6.03 4.41
N ARG A 119 10.05 5.47 4.59
CA ARG A 119 10.46 4.23 3.92
C ARG A 119 9.55 3.05 4.27
N ARG A 120 9.19 2.89 5.55
CA ARG A 120 8.26 1.85 6.01
C ARG A 120 6.87 2.04 5.41
N ALA A 121 6.37 3.29 5.38
CA ALA A 121 5.10 3.61 4.76
C ALA A 121 5.09 3.25 3.26
N THR A 122 6.17 3.56 2.53
CA THR A 122 6.30 3.20 1.11
C THR A 122 6.30 1.68 0.90
N LEU A 123 7.01 0.91 1.73
CA LEU A 123 7.03 -0.56 1.60
C LEU A 123 5.66 -1.18 1.85
N ILE A 124 4.94 -0.72 2.86
CA ILE A 124 3.56 -1.19 3.15
C ILE A 124 2.63 -0.85 1.98
N TYR A 125 2.76 0.36 1.42
CA TYR A 125 1.97 0.78 0.27
C TYR A 125 2.25 -0.09 -0.97
N GLN A 126 3.52 -0.40 -1.24
CA GLN A 126 3.90 -1.28 -2.34
C GLN A 126 3.34 -2.69 -2.17
N GLU A 127 3.40 -3.24 -0.96
CA GLU A 127 2.85 -4.57 -0.67
C GLU A 127 1.32 -4.60 -0.88
N ALA A 128 0.61 -3.59 -0.37
CA ALA A 128 -0.83 -3.47 -0.57
C ALA A 128 -1.21 -3.34 -2.05
N LEU A 129 -0.43 -2.57 -2.83
CA LEU A 129 -0.65 -2.44 -4.27
C LEU A 129 -0.47 -3.77 -4.99
N ARG A 130 0.62 -4.50 -4.70
CA ARG A 130 0.89 -5.83 -5.29
C ARG A 130 -0.24 -6.81 -5.00
N GLN A 131 -0.73 -6.85 -3.76
CA GLN A 131 -1.86 -7.71 -3.39
C GLN A 131 -3.14 -7.33 -4.13
N SER A 132 -3.41 -6.03 -4.32
CA SER A 132 -4.56 -5.57 -5.10
C SER A 132 -4.44 -5.96 -6.57
N GLU A 133 -3.27 -5.80 -7.18
CA GLU A 133 -3.01 -6.19 -8.57
C GLU A 133 -3.18 -7.70 -8.77
N GLU A 134 -2.63 -8.51 -7.87
CA GLU A 134 -2.75 -9.97 -7.93
C GLU A 134 -4.21 -10.42 -7.77
N ARG A 135 -4.95 -9.81 -6.83
CA ARG A 135 -6.37 -10.07 -6.66
C ARG A 135 -7.15 -9.73 -7.93
N CYS A 136 -6.94 -8.56 -8.53
CA CYS A 136 -7.57 -8.19 -9.80
C CYS A 136 -7.23 -9.19 -10.91
N ARG A 137 -5.97 -9.63 -11.00
CA ARG A 137 -5.54 -10.62 -12.00
C ARG A 137 -6.27 -11.95 -11.84
N LEU A 138 -6.37 -12.45 -10.60
CA LEU A 138 -7.05 -13.72 -10.30
C LEU A 138 -8.55 -13.63 -10.57
N LEU A 139 -9.21 -12.52 -10.20
CA LEU A 139 -10.62 -12.33 -10.50
C LEU A 139 -10.86 -12.27 -12.02
N ASN A 140 -10.04 -11.53 -12.76
CA ASN A 140 -10.17 -11.42 -14.20
C ASN A 140 -9.99 -12.78 -14.90
N ALA A 141 -8.95 -13.54 -14.52
CA ALA A 141 -8.77 -14.90 -15.05
C ALA A 141 -9.98 -15.80 -14.77
N GLY A 142 -10.57 -15.71 -13.57
CA GLY A 142 -11.79 -16.44 -13.22
C GLY A 142 -13.04 -15.97 -13.98
N PHE A 143 -13.14 -14.67 -14.30
CA PHE A 143 -14.21 -14.13 -15.13
C PHE A 143 -14.07 -14.58 -16.58
N GLU A 144 -12.87 -14.47 -17.17
CA GLU A 144 -12.58 -14.92 -18.54
C GLU A 144 -12.91 -16.41 -18.70
N GLN A 145 -12.50 -17.23 -17.75
CA GLN A 145 -12.82 -18.66 -17.76
C GLN A 145 -14.34 -18.91 -17.75
N ARG A 146 -15.09 -18.24 -16.87
CA ARG A 146 -16.56 -18.36 -16.84
C ARG A 146 -17.22 -17.86 -18.11
N VAL A 147 -16.69 -16.81 -18.73
CA VAL A 147 -17.20 -16.31 -20.01
C VAL A 147 -16.99 -17.38 -21.08
N ILE A 148 -15.81 -17.99 -21.17
CA ILE A 148 -15.53 -19.07 -22.12
C ILE A 148 -16.47 -20.26 -21.87
N GLU A 149 -16.58 -20.74 -20.63
CA GLU A 149 -17.46 -21.86 -20.26
C GLU A 149 -18.93 -21.59 -20.64
N ARG A 150 -19.42 -20.38 -20.36
CA ARG A 150 -20.80 -20.00 -20.71
C ARG A 150 -21.00 -19.82 -22.21
N THR A 151 -20.03 -19.28 -22.94
CA THR A 151 -20.11 -19.16 -24.39
C THR A 151 -20.17 -20.54 -25.03
N VAL A 152 -19.32 -21.48 -24.60
CA VAL A 152 -19.35 -22.87 -25.09
C VAL A 152 -20.70 -23.52 -24.79
N GLN A 153 -21.20 -23.41 -23.55
CA GLN A 153 -22.51 -23.97 -23.20
C GLN A 153 -23.64 -23.38 -24.05
N LEU A 154 -23.64 -22.06 -24.26
CA LEU A 154 -24.65 -21.40 -25.09
C LEU A 154 -24.58 -21.85 -26.55
N GLU A 155 -23.37 -22.06 -27.09
CA GLU A 155 -23.19 -22.58 -28.44
C GLU A 155 -23.67 -24.03 -28.57
N GLU A 156 -23.45 -24.86 -27.55
CA GLU A 156 -23.96 -26.23 -27.49
C GLU A 156 -25.49 -26.26 -27.40
N ASP A 157 -26.06 -25.51 -26.45
CA ASP A 157 -27.51 -25.41 -26.27
C ASP A 157 -28.19 -24.88 -27.54
N ASN A 158 -27.58 -23.91 -28.22
CA ASN A 158 -28.10 -23.37 -29.48
C ASN A 158 -28.08 -24.42 -30.60
N LYS A 159 -26.98 -25.17 -30.75
CA LYS A 159 -26.91 -26.28 -31.72
C LYS A 159 -27.93 -27.38 -31.43
N GLU A 160 -28.15 -27.70 -30.15
CA GLU A 160 -29.16 -28.68 -29.75
C GLU A 160 -30.57 -28.19 -30.10
N LEU A 161 -30.86 -26.91 -29.85
CA LEU A 161 -32.13 -26.30 -30.20
C LEU A 161 -32.35 -26.26 -31.73
N GLU A 162 -31.33 -25.91 -32.50
CA GLU A 162 -31.38 -25.94 -33.98
C GLU A 162 -31.64 -27.35 -34.50
N ALA A 163 -30.95 -28.36 -33.95
CA ALA A 163 -31.16 -29.76 -34.33
C ALA A 163 -32.57 -30.26 -33.95
N PHE A 164 -33.07 -29.88 -32.77
CA PHE A 164 -34.42 -30.18 -32.33
C PHE A 164 -35.47 -29.55 -33.25
N ASN A 165 -35.35 -28.25 -33.53
CA ASN A 165 -36.25 -27.54 -34.44
C ASN A 165 -36.24 -28.18 -35.82
N TYR A 166 -35.07 -28.51 -36.37
CA TYR A 166 -34.96 -29.19 -37.65
C TYR A 166 -35.69 -30.54 -37.66
N SER A 167 -35.48 -31.36 -36.62
CA SER A 167 -36.14 -32.67 -36.50
C SER A 167 -37.67 -32.54 -36.42
N VAL A 168 -38.18 -31.63 -35.58
CA VAL A 168 -39.62 -31.40 -35.42
C VAL A 168 -40.23 -30.89 -36.72
N SER A 169 -39.59 -29.92 -37.38
CA SER A 169 -40.02 -29.39 -38.68
C SER A 169 -40.11 -30.48 -39.75
N HIS A 170 -39.10 -31.36 -39.82
CA HIS A 170 -39.10 -32.50 -40.74
C HIS A 170 -40.25 -33.48 -40.44
N ASP A 171 -40.43 -33.84 -39.17
CA ASP A 171 -41.42 -34.83 -38.75
C ASP A 171 -42.86 -34.31 -38.90
N LEU A 172 -43.07 -32.99 -38.81
CA LEU A 172 -44.36 -32.35 -39.07
C LEU A 172 -44.67 -32.21 -40.57
N ARG A 173 -43.65 -32.21 -41.44
CA ARG A 173 -43.83 -32.07 -42.89
C ARG A 173 -44.54 -33.29 -43.50
N ALA A 174 -44.22 -34.50 -43.03
CA ALA A 174 -44.84 -35.73 -43.50
C ALA A 174 -46.37 -35.76 -43.30
N PRO A 175 -46.91 -35.57 -42.07
CA PRO A 175 -48.36 -35.57 -41.84
C PRO A 175 -49.05 -34.40 -42.55
N LEU A 176 -48.46 -33.20 -42.61
CA LEU A 176 -49.02 -32.08 -43.35
C LEU A 176 -49.17 -32.40 -44.85
N ARG A 177 -48.14 -33.01 -45.45
CA ARG A 177 -48.19 -33.43 -46.86
C ARG A 177 -49.26 -34.49 -47.11
N SER A 178 -49.44 -35.42 -46.18
CA SER A 178 -50.53 -36.41 -46.25
C SER A 178 -51.90 -35.75 -46.15
N ILE A 179 -52.11 -34.80 -45.23
CA ILE A 179 -53.39 -34.09 -45.08
C ILE A 179 -53.71 -33.27 -46.33
N ASP A 180 -52.75 -32.52 -46.90
CA ASP A 180 -52.98 -31.78 -48.15
C ASP A 180 -53.28 -32.73 -49.32
N GLY A 181 -52.53 -33.84 -49.43
CA GLY A 181 -52.71 -34.84 -50.48
C GLY A 181 -54.10 -35.49 -50.46
N PHE A 182 -54.55 -35.98 -49.30
CA PHE A 182 -55.89 -36.57 -49.15
C PHE A 182 -56.99 -35.51 -49.36
N SER A 183 -56.80 -34.30 -48.84
CA SER A 183 -57.76 -33.21 -49.03
C SER A 183 -57.88 -32.81 -50.50
N LYS A 184 -56.77 -32.84 -51.25
CA LYS A 184 -56.73 -32.59 -52.70
C LYS A 184 -57.42 -33.70 -53.48
N ALA A 185 -57.13 -34.97 -53.17
CA ALA A 185 -57.78 -36.12 -53.80
C ALA A 185 -59.31 -36.09 -53.59
N LEU A 186 -59.77 -35.79 -52.37
CA LEU A 186 -61.20 -35.61 -52.08
C LEU A 186 -61.83 -34.46 -52.90
N LEU A 187 -61.11 -33.34 -53.05
CA LEU A 187 -61.58 -32.22 -53.87
C LEU A 187 -61.65 -32.56 -55.36
N GLU A 188 -60.72 -33.35 -55.90
CA GLU A 188 -60.61 -33.69 -57.33
C GLU A 188 -61.53 -34.87 -57.72
N ASP A 189 -61.50 -35.97 -56.96
CA ASP A 189 -62.20 -37.22 -57.32
C ASP A 189 -63.68 -37.20 -56.93
N TYR A 190 -64.05 -36.40 -55.92
CA TYR A 190 -65.41 -36.36 -55.36
C TYR A 190 -66.08 -34.99 -55.50
N THR A 191 -65.59 -34.09 -56.36
CA THR A 191 -66.12 -32.72 -56.52
C THR A 191 -67.63 -32.66 -56.69
N ASN A 192 -68.19 -33.56 -57.50
CA ASN A 192 -69.61 -33.61 -57.86
C ASN A 192 -70.48 -34.31 -56.81
N ARG A 193 -69.86 -34.99 -55.83
CA ARG A 193 -70.54 -35.65 -54.70
C ARG A 193 -70.47 -34.84 -53.41
N LEU A 194 -69.56 -33.87 -53.34
CA LEU A 194 -69.48 -32.91 -52.24
C LEU A 194 -70.46 -31.76 -52.50
N ASP A 195 -71.16 -31.32 -51.47
CA ASP A 195 -71.91 -30.08 -51.49
C ASP A 195 -70.97 -28.86 -51.36
N GLN A 196 -71.51 -27.66 -51.55
CA GLN A 196 -70.70 -26.44 -51.46
C GLN A 196 -70.00 -26.28 -50.10
N PRO A 197 -70.67 -26.50 -48.95
CA PRO A 197 -70.01 -26.48 -47.64
C PRO A 197 -68.84 -27.47 -47.52
N GLY A 198 -68.99 -28.71 -48.00
CA GLY A 198 -67.93 -29.72 -47.97
C GLY A 198 -66.68 -29.29 -48.75
N ARG A 199 -66.86 -28.66 -49.92
CA ARG A 199 -65.75 -28.10 -50.70
C ARG A 199 -65.05 -26.94 -49.98
N ASP A 200 -65.82 -26.04 -49.36
CA ASP A 200 -65.28 -24.89 -48.63
C ASP A 200 -64.47 -25.33 -47.40
N TYR A 201 -64.90 -26.38 -46.69
CA TYR A 201 -64.12 -26.95 -45.58
C TYR A 201 -62.78 -27.52 -46.04
N LEU A 202 -62.75 -28.32 -47.11
CA LEU A 202 -61.49 -28.87 -47.65
C LEU A 202 -60.53 -27.77 -48.13
N GLN A 203 -61.04 -26.73 -48.78
CA GLN A 203 -60.21 -25.58 -49.17
C GLN A 203 -59.61 -24.86 -47.95
N ARG A 204 -60.38 -24.69 -46.86
CA ARG A 204 -59.87 -24.12 -45.60
C ARG A 204 -58.79 -24.99 -44.96
N VAL A 205 -58.98 -26.32 -44.92
CA VAL A 205 -57.99 -27.26 -44.39
C VAL A 205 -56.69 -27.16 -45.19
N ARG A 206 -56.77 -27.21 -46.53
CA ARG A 206 -55.59 -27.05 -47.39
C ARG A 206 -54.90 -25.70 -47.21
N GLY A 207 -55.68 -24.63 -47.09
CA GLY A 207 -55.14 -23.30 -46.79
C GLY A 207 -54.42 -23.23 -45.44
N ALA A 208 -54.93 -23.91 -44.41
CA ALA A 208 -54.30 -23.99 -43.10
C ALA A 208 -53.00 -24.81 -43.14
N VAL A 209 -53.02 -25.98 -43.79
CA VAL A 209 -51.85 -26.85 -43.97
C VAL A 209 -50.74 -26.13 -44.73
N LYS A 210 -51.08 -25.39 -45.79
CA LYS A 210 -50.11 -24.60 -46.56
C LYS A 210 -49.49 -23.47 -45.75
N ARG A 211 -50.26 -22.77 -44.91
CA ARG A 211 -49.71 -21.76 -43.99
C ARG A 211 -48.77 -22.37 -42.97
N MET A 212 -49.12 -23.53 -42.41
CA MET A 212 -48.26 -24.26 -41.47
C MET A 212 -46.97 -24.75 -42.13
N GLY A 213 -47.05 -25.28 -43.36
CA GLY A 213 -45.87 -25.69 -44.13
C GLY A 213 -44.91 -24.53 -44.37
N ASN A 214 -45.41 -23.37 -44.80
CA ASN A 214 -44.59 -22.18 -44.98
C ASN A 214 -43.93 -21.71 -43.67
N LEU A 215 -44.67 -21.72 -42.55
CA LEU A 215 -44.13 -21.30 -41.25
C LEU A 215 -43.02 -22.24 -40.76
N ILE A 216 -43.12 -23.53 -41.10
CA ILE A 216 -42.11 -24.55 -40.81
C ILE A 216 -40.87 -24.39 -41.70
N ASP A 217 -41.05 -23.94 -42.95
CA ASP A 217 -39.94 -23.69 -43.89
C ASP A 217 -39.20 -22.37 -43.59
N ASP A 218 -39.83 -21.43 -42.88
CA ASP A 218 -39.27 -20.15 -42.44
C ASP A 218 -38.53 -20.23 -41.07
N LEU A 219 -38.60 -21.37 -40.37
CA LEU A 219 -37.93 -21.67 -39.09
C LEU A 219 -36.53 -22.27 -39.31
#